data_AF-A0A2N8K8K2-F1
#
_entry.id   AF-A0A2N8K8K2-F1
#
_cell.length_a   1.000
_cell.length_b   1.000
_cell.length_c   1.000
_cell.angle_alpha   90.00
_cell.angle_beta   90.00
_cell.angle_gamma   90.00
#
_symmetry.space_group_name_H-M   'P 1'
#
loop_
_entity.id
_entity.type
_entity.pdbx_description
1 polymer ?
#
loop_
_entity_poly.entity_id
_entity_poly.type
_entity_poly.pdbx_seq_one_letter_code
_entity_poly.pdbx_strand_id
1 'polypeptide(L)'
;MPGLVPKPVFYKLVDRRAVPCNDAAEWGEWFALANRRVAETWIDDVRISTVFLGLDHNPFPDRDPALFETMAFVNGEDCHMQRYFIWEEAEAGHEEMVALIRAEMAQAKIKAAAAWATVWKRLADA
;
A
#
# COMPACT_ATOMS: atom_id res chain seq x y z
N MET A 1 -33.81 14.92 -6.58
CA MET A 1 -32.38 14.57 -6.73
C MET A 1 -32.14 13.38 -5.83
N PRO A 2 -31.64 12.23 -6.33
CA PRO A 2 -31.30 11.14 -5.43
C PRO A 2 -30.20 11.63 -4.49
N GLY A 3 -30.45 11.54 -3.19
CA GLY A 3 -29.52 12.00 -2.16
C GLY A 3 -28.19 11.29 -2.31
N LEU A 4 -27.11 12.07 -2.38
CA LEU A 4 -25.75 11.54 -2.40
C LEU A 4 -25.54 10.74 -1.11
N VAL A 5 -25.42 9.42 -1.22
CA VAL A 5 -25.01 8.58 -0.09
C VAL A 5 -23.56 8.94 0.22
N PRO A 6 -23.21 9.31 1.47
CA PRO A 6 -21.84 9.64 1.83
C PRO A 6 -20.91 8.47 1.55
N LYS A 7 -19.72 8.75 0.99
CA LYS A 7 -18.67 7.74 0.78
C LYS A 7 -18.27 7.15 2.13
N PRO A 8 -18.23 5.80 2.29
CA PRO A 8 -17.76 5.20 3.53
C PRO A 8 -16.29 5.57 3.78
N VAL A 9 -15.98 5.91 5.03
CA VAL A 9 -14.61 6.26 5.47
C VAL A 9 -13.89 5.04 6.05
N PHE A 10 -14.63 4.17 6.74
CA PHE A 10 -14.09 3.02 7.47
C PHE A 10 -14.33 1.71 6.73
N TYR A 11 -13.29 0.89 6.62
CA TYR A 11 -13.34 -0.42 5.97
C TYR A 11 -12.66 -1.48 6.82
N LYS A 12 -13.17 -2.70 6.73
CA LYS A 12 -12.55 -3.91 7.28
C LYS A 12 -12.25 -4.90 6.16
N LEU A 13 -11.40 -5.89 6.44
CA LEU A 13 -11.16 -7.01 5.54
C LEU A 13 -12.01 -8.22 5.92
N VAL A 14 -12.62 -8.82 4.91
CA VAL A 14 -13.26 -10.14 4.96
C VAL A 14 -12.71 -10.93 3.77
N ASP A 15 -11.93 -11.99 4.03
CA ASP A 15 -11.31 -12.83 2.99
C ASP A 15 -10.61 -12.02 1.90
N ARG A 16 -9.71 -11.12 2.31
CA ARG A 16 -8.95 -10.19 1.44
C ARG A 16 -9.79 -9.13 0.70
N ARG A 17 -11.11 -9.12 0.87
CA ARG A 17 -11.99 -8.08 0.32
C ARG A 17 -12.23 -6.96 1.32
N ALA A 18 -12.03 -5.72 0.88
CA ALA A 18 -12.44 -4.55 1.64
C ALA A 18 -13.98 -4.42 1.65
N VAL A 19 -14.55 -4.29 2.84
CA VAL A 19 -15.99 -4.05 3.04
C VAL A 19 -16.19 -2.85 3.96
N PRO A 20 -17.18 -1.97 3.68
CA PRO A 20 -17.44 -0.81 4.53
C PRO A 20 -17.94 -1.25 5.91
N CYS A 21 -17.50 -0.54 6.94
CA CYS A 21 -18.08 -0.66 8.28
C CYS A 21 -19.31 0.24 8.40
N ASN A 22 -20.26 -0.14 9.27
CA ASN A 22 -21.45 0.66 9.56
C ASN A 22 -21.09 1.92 10.35
N ASP A 23 -20.11 1.82 11.26
CA ASP A 23 -19.65 2.92 12.09
C ASP A 23 -18.17 2.75 12.53
N ALA A 24 -17.67 3.76 13.25
CA ALA A 24 -16.32 3.78 13.78
C ALA A 24 -16.08 2.76 14.90
N ALA A 25 -17.12 2.31 15.60
CA ALA A 25 -16.99 1.33 16.68
C ALA A 25 -16.74 -0.06 16.11
N GLU A 26 -17.52 -0.48 15.11
CA GLU A 26 -17.28 -1.71 14.36
C GLU A 26 -15.88 -1.74 13.76
N TRP A 27 -15.47 -0.62 13.15
CA TRP A 27 -14.12 -0.48 12.62
C TRP A 27 -13.06 -0.59 13.70
N GLY A 28 -13.22 0.08 14.84
CA GLY A 28 -12.25 0.07 15.94
C GLY A 28 -12.06 -1.32 16.56
N GLU A 29 -13.16 -2.05 16.77
CA GLU A 29 -13.13 -3.43 17.28
C GLU A 29 -12.38 -4.36 16.32
N TRP A 30 -12.66 -4.26 15.02
CA TRP A 30 -11.97 -5.03 14.00
C TRP A 30 -10.48 -4.63 13.88
N PHE A 31 -10.20 -3.32 13.82
CA PHE A 31 -8.85 -2.79 13.57
C PHE A 31 -7.88 -3.15 14.70
N ALA A 32 -8.37 -3.23 15.94
CA ALA A 32 -7.56 -3.61 17.10
C ALA A 32 -7.02 -5.05 17.04
N LEU A 33 -7.68 -5.94 16.30
CA LEU A 33 -7.39 -7.38 16.29
C LEU A 33 -6.94 -7.91 14.93
N ALA A 34 -7.23 -7.18 13.84
CA ALA A 34 -7.01 -7.67 12.49
C ALA A 34 -5.53 -7.76 12.11
N ASN A 35 -5.16 -8.87 11.46
CA ASN A 35 -3.93 -8.91 10.67
C ASN A 35 -4.17 -8.19 9.34
N ARG A 36 -3.55 -7.01 9.19
CA ARG A 36 -3.70 -6.14 8.01
C ARG A 36 -2.54 -6.25 7.03
N ARG A 37 -1.55 -7.11 7.28
CA ARG A 37 -0.38 -7.24 6.42
C ARG A 37 -0.75 -8.05 5.18
N VAL A 38 -0.51 -7.45 4.01
CA VAL A 38 -0.63 -8.13 2.70
C VAL A 38 0.67 -8.87 2.41
N ALA A 39 1.79 -8.15 2.44
CA ALA A 39 3.11 -8.70 2.14
C ALA A 39 4.21 -7.91 2.87
N GLU A 40 5.36 -8.55 3.09
CA GLU A 40 6.58 -7.90 3.55
C GLU A 40 7.80 -8.57 2.92
N THR A 41 8.67 -7.76 2.32
CA THR A 41 9.91 -8.23 1.72
C THR A 41 11.05 -7.36 2.22
N TRP A 42 12.14 -8.02 2.64
CA TRP A 42 13.41 -7.38 2.95
C TRP A 42 14.43 -7.66 1.84
N ILE A 43 15.12 -6.61 1.40
CA ILE A 43 16.23 -6.67 0.45
C ILE A 43 17.33 -5.78 1.00
N ASP A 44 18.42 -6.37 1.49
CA ASP A 44 19.46 -5.67 2.26
C ASP A 44 18.85 -4.79 3.38
N ASP A 45 19.03 -3.47 3.29
CA ASP A 45 18.56 -2.43 4.21
C ASP A 45 17.22 -1.79 3.79
N VAL A 46 16.59 -2.33 2.74
CA VAL A 46 15.29 -1.88 2.25
C VAL A 46 14.19 -2.84 2.68
N ARG A 47 13.19 -2.30 3.39
CA ARG A 47 11.96 -3.01 3.74
C ARG A 47 10.82 -2.51 2.88
N ILE A 48 10.15 -3.42 2.18
CA ILE A 48 8.94 -3.13 1.41
C ILE A 48 7.78 -3.74 2.19
N SER A 49 6.84 -2.92 2.61
CA SER A 49 5.72 -3.31 3.47
C SER A 49 4.41 -2.96 2.79
N THR A 50 3.57 -3.96 2.57
CA THR A 50 2.23 -3.78 2.02
C THR A 50 1.17 -4.10 3.05
N VAL A 51 0.27 -3.16 3.29
CA VAL A 51 -0.75 -3.25 4.32
C VAL A 51 -2.09 -2.74 3.83
N PHE A 52 -3.15 -3.24 4.44
CA PHE A 52 -4.47 -2.64 4.38
C PHE A 52 -4.60 -1.56 5.46
N LEU A 53 -5.02 -0.36 5.06
CA LEU A 53 -5.09 0.83 5.91
C LEU A 53 -6.36 0.87 6.76
N GLY A 54 -7.46 0.27 6.29
CA GLY A 54 -8.77 0.32 6.98
C GLY A 54 -9.48 1.68 6.96
N LEU A 55 -8.84 2.70 6.39
CA LEU A 55 -9.41 4.01 6.16
C LEU A 55 -9.20 4.40 4.70
N ASP A 56 -10.19 5.07 4.11
CA ASP A 56 -10.02 5.65 2.80
C ASP A 56 -9.07 6.86 2.85
N HIS A 57 -7.91 6.72 2.24
CA HIS A 57 -6.90 7.77 2.12
C HIS A 57 -7.03 8.58 0.82
N ASN A 58 -8.10 8.38 0.05
CA ASN A 58 -8.39 9.17 -1.13
C ASN A 58 -9.30 10.35 -0.75
N PRO A 59 -8.81 11.60 -0.83
CA PRO A 59 -9.60 12.78 -0.46
C PRO A 59 -10.71 13.11 -1.46
N PHE A 60 -10.72 12.47 -2.64
CA PHE A 60 -11.69 12.72 -3.69
C PHE A 60 -12.94 11.85 -3.51
N PRO A 61 -14.13 12.46 -3.34
CA PRO A 61 -15.36 11.73 -3.01
C PRO A 61 -15.91 10.89 -4.17
N ASP A 62 -15.54 11.22 -5.40
CA ASP A 62 -15.99 10.59 -6.66
C ASP A 62 -15.00 9.54 -7.21
N ARG A 63 -13.93 9.26 -6.47
CA ARG A 63 -12.88 8.29 -6.85
C ARG A 63 -12.93 7.04 -5.97
N ASP A 64 -12.42 5.94 -6.53
CA ASP A 64 -12.23 4.70 -5.77
C ASP A 64 -11.39 4.95 -4.51
N PRO A 65 -11.70 4.27 -3.39
CA PRO A 65 -11.00 4.51 -2.14
C PRO A 65 -9.57 3.97 -2.20
N ALA A 66 -8.66 4.64 -1.49
CA ALA A 66 -7.27 4.21 -1.34
C ALA A 66 -7.13 3.47 -0.01
N LEU A 67 -7.23 2.14 -0.07
CA LEU A 67 -7.40 1.28 1.10
C LEU A 67 -6.18 0.42 1.41
N PHE A 68 -5.27 0.29 0.46
CA PHE A 68 -4.02 -0.46 0.61
C PHE A 68 -2.84 0.44 0.30
N GLU A 69 -1.70 0.14 0.89
CA GLU A 69 -0.46 0.86 0.66
C GLU A 69 0.72 -0.10 0.60
N THR A 70 1.58 0.08 -0.40
CA THR A 70 2.93 -0.48 -0.46
C THR A 70 3.90 0.66 -0.17
N MET A 71 4.71 0.51 0.88
CA MET A 71 5.69 1.52 1.29
C MET A 71 7.09 0.91 1.40
N ALA A 72 8.06 1.62 0.84
CA ALA A 72 9.48 1.28 0.97
C ALA A 72 10.13 2.11 2.07
N PHE A 73 10.88 1.43 2.95
CA PHE A 73 11.67 2.01 4.02
C PHE A 73 13.13 1.71 3.77
N VAL A 74 13.99 2.73 3.79
CA VAL A 74 15.45 2.59 3.65
C VAL A 74 16.08 2.90 5.00
N ASN A 75 16.80 1.96 5.60
CA ASN A 75 17.36 2.11 6.95
C ASN A 75 16.31 2.48 8.03
N GLY A 76 15.06 2.04 7.83
CA GLY A 76 13.94 2.34 8.74
C GLY A 76 13.26 3.68 8.50
N GLU A 77 13.81 4.55 7.66
CA GLU A 77 13.18 5.80 7.25
C GLU A 77 12.21 5.54 6.10
N ASP A 78 11.02 6.12 6.19
CA ASP A 78 10.01 6.00 5.16
C ASP A 78 10.37 6.91 3.97
N CYS A 79 10.34 6.35 2.76
CA CYS A 79 10.78 7.10 1.58
C CYS A 79 9.60 7.37 0.64
N HIS A 80 8.93 6.31 0.20
CA HIS A 80 7.93 6.39 -0.86
C HIS A 80 6.82 5.36 -0.66
N MET A 81 5.62 5.74 -1.08
CA MET A 81 4.40 4.92 -0.99
C MET A 81 3.66 4.90 -2.32
N GLN A 82 2.95 3.81 -2.58
CA GLN A 82 1.91 3.71 -3.59
C GLN A 82 0.65 3.14 -2.93
N ARG A 83 -0.53 3.61 -3.37
CA ARG A 83 -1.81 3.20 -2.80
C ARG A 83 -2.70 2.53 -3.84
N TYR A 84 -3.50 1.59 -3.37
CA TYR A 84 -4.35 0.73 -4.19
C TYR A 84 -5.74 0.61 -3.60
N PHE A 85 -6.71 0.22 -4.44
CA PHE A 85 -8.08 0.02 -4.00
C PHE A 85 -8.32 -1.41 -3.52
N ILE A 86 -7.82 -2.40 -4.27
CA ILE A 86 -8.07 -3.82 -3.99
C ILE A 86 -6.79 -4.58 -3.59
N TRP A 87 -6.98 -5.72 -2.94
CA TRP A 87 -5.89 -6.54 -2.39
C TRP A 87 -4.95 -7.03 -3.49
N GLU A 88 -5.51 -7.49 -4.61
CA GLU A 88 -4.76 -8.04 -5.74
C GLU A 88 -3.85 -6.99 -6.38
N GLU A 89 -4.31 -5.74 -6.49
CA GLU A 89 -3.47 -4.61 -6.95
C GLU A 89 -2.34 -4.32 -5.97
N ALA A 90 -2.60 -4.43 -4.67
CA ALA A 90 -1.58 -4.22 -3.64
C ALA A 90 -0.52 -5.33 -3.63
N GLU A 91 -0.93 -6.60 -3.80
CA GLU A 91 -0.01 -7.74 -4.01
C GLU A 91 0.83 -7.53 -5.26
N ALA A 92 0.21 -7.22 -6.40
CA ALA A 92 0.92 -7.00 -7.66
C ALA A 92 1.90 -5.83 -7.58
N GLY A 93 1.48 -4.70 -6.99
CA GLY A 93 2.33 -3.54 -6.79
C GLY A 93 3.50 -3.81 -5.83
N HIS A 94 3.32 -4.67 -4.82
CA HIS A 94 4.41 -5.15 -3.98
C HIS A 94 5.45 -5.94 -4.79
N GLU A 95 4.98 -6.93 -5.55
CA GLU A 95 5.83 -7.79 -6.38
C GLU A 95 6.59 -6.99 -7.43
N GLU A 96 5.92 -6.04 -8.08
CA GLU A 96 6.53 -5.12 -9.04
C GLU A 96 7.66 -4.30 -8.41
N MET A 97 7.41 -3.69 -7.25
CA MET A 97 8.42 -2.90 -6.54
C MET A 97 9.64 -3.74 -6.16
N VAL A 98 9.41 -4.96 -5.65
CA VAL A 98 10.47 -5.93 -5.34
C VAL A 98 11.27 -6.28 -6.61
N ALA A 99 10.58 -6.58 -7.71
CA ALA A 99 11.20 -6.97 -8.96
C ALA A 99 12.07 -5.84 -9.55
N LEU A 100 11.57 -4.60 -9.55
CA LEU A 100 12.30 -3.43 -10.03
C LEU A 100 13.60 -3.20 -9.23
N ILE A 101 13.54 -3.30 -7.89
CA ILE A 101 14.73 -3.16 -7.04
C ILE A 101 15.75 -4.27 -7.36
N ARG A 102 15.31 -5.53 -7.40
CA ARG A 102 16.21 -6.66 -7.70
C ARG A 102 16.83 -6.57 -9.09
N ALA A 103 16.05 -6.17 -10.10
CA ALA A 103 16.54 -5.98 -11.45
C ALA A 103 17.62 -4.89 -11.52
N GLU A 104 17.39 -3.75 -10.87
CA GLU A 104 18.35 -2.66 -10.83
C GLU A 104 19.62 -3.04 -10.06
N MET A 105 19.50 -3.73 -8.92
CA MET A 105 20.65 -4.27 -8.18
C MET A 105 21.51 -5.17 -9.07
N ALA A 106 20.89 -6.09 -9.82
CA ALA A 106 21.58 -7.02 -10.69
C ALA A 106 22.24 -6.32 -11.89
N GLN A 107 21.52 -5.37 -12.52
CA GLN A 107 21.99 -4.66 -13.69
C GLN A 107 23.17 -3.72 -13.37
N ALA A 108 23.03 -2.91 -12.33
CA ALA A 108 24.02 -1.91 -11.95
C ALA A 108 25.08 -2.43 -10.95
N LYS A 109 24.89 -3.64 -10.40
CA LYS A 109 25.75 -4.25 -9.36
C LYS A 109 25.86 -3.36 -8.10
N ILE A 110 24.71 -2.85 -7.66
CA ILE A 110 24.59 -1.96 -6.50
C ILE A 110 23.71 -2.59 -5.41
N LYS A 111 23.75 -2.01 -4.19
CA LYS A 111 22.91 -2.42 -3.06
C LYS A 111 21.48 -1.91 -3.17
N ALA A 112 20.57 -2.53 -2.43
CA ALA A 112 19.13 -2.25 -2.51
C ALA A 112 18.75 -0.77 -2.34
N ALA A 113 19.32 -0.05 -1.36
CA ALA A 113 19.03 1.37 -1.16
C ALA A 113 19.35 2.23 -2.40
N ALA A 114 20.51 2.01 -3.02
CA ALA A 114 20.91 2.73 -4.23
C ALA A 114 20.07 2.33 -5.45
N ALA A 115 19.73 1.05 -5.57
CA ALA A 115 18.82 0.56 -6.59
C ALA A 115 17.43 1.20 -6.46
N TRP A 116 16.90 1.27 -5.24
CA TRP A 116 15.60 1.88 -4.98
C TRP A 116 15.58 3.37 -5.35
N ALA A 117 16.62 4.13 -4.98
CA ALA A 117 16.73 5.53 -5.37
C ALA A 117 16.68 5.73 -6.90
N THR A 118 17.36 4.87 -7.67
CA THR A 118 17.33 4.90 -9.15
C THR A 118 15.98 4.47 -9.72
N VAL A 119 15.37 3.41 -9.19
CA VAL A 119 14.03 2.96 -9.60
C VAL A 119 12.99 4.06 -9.36
N TRP A 120 12.96 4.61 -8.15
CA TRP A 120 11.99 5.63 -7.80
C TRP A 120 12.12 6.88 -8.68
N LYS A 121 13.34 7.36 -8.91
CA LYS A 121 13.57 8.49 -9.81
C LYS A 121 12.94 8.26 -11.19
N ARG A 122 13.08 7.06 -11.76
CA ARG A 122 12.47 6.71 -13.04
C ARG A 122 10.94 6.67 -12.99
N LEU A 123 10.35 6.18 -11.90
CA LEU A 123 8.89 6.15 -11.73
C LEU A 123 8.30 7.54 -11.53
N ALA A 124 9.02 8.46 -10.87
CA ALA A 124 8.59 9.83 -10.66
C ALA A 124 8.66 10.69 -11.94
N ASP A 125 9.51 10.31 -12.89
CA ASP A 125 9.72 11.00 -14.16
C ASP A 125 8.82 10.46 -15.32
N ALA A 126 8.02 9.41 -15.06
CA ALA A 126 7.16 8.73 -16.04
C ALA A 126 5.71 9.24 -16.02
#